data_AF-A0A2V6H6N0-F1
#
_entry.id   AF-A0A2V6H6N0-F1
#
_cell.length_a   1.000
_cell.length_b   1.000
_cell.length_c   1.000
_cell.angle_alpha   90.00
_cell.angle_beta   90.00
_cell.angle_gamma   90.00
#
_symmetry.space_group_name_H-M   'P 1'
#
loop_
_entity.id
_entity.type
_entity.pdbx_description
1 polymer ?
#
loop_
_entity_poly.entity_id
_entity_poly.type
_entity_poly.pdbx_seq_one_letter_code
_entity_poly.pdbx_strand_id
1 'polypeptide(L)'
;MRRVRCVCFVFLVTTAAVLSLLDVGGCAKLHLPGALSKLKACRLAGIDEELVCGKLTVFENREMRTGRTIDLNVVVLPAFDQKQKAEPLFDLAGGPGAASTEAAAFYAGPGKAYRRRHDVVCVDQRGTGKSNRLAIPREKTP
;
A
#
# COMPACT_ATOMS: atom_id res chain seq x y z
N MET A 1 0.25 -59.08 30.50
CA MET A 1 0.51 -58.44 29.18
C MET A 1 -0.60 -57.50 28.67
N ARG A 2 -1.83 -57.51 29.20
CA ARG A 2 -2.91 -56.56 28.81
C ARG A 2 -2.79 -55.13 29.39
N ARG A 3 -2.23 -54.97 30.61
CA ARG A 3 -2.10 -53.65 31.27
C ARG A 3 -1.05 -52.73 30.63
N VAL A 4 0.04 -53.28 30.08
CA VAL A 4 1.11 -52.50 29.40
C VAL A 4 0.62 -51.88 28.08
N ARG A 5 -0.28 -52.58 27.36
CA ARG A 5 -0.87 -52.09 26.09
C ARG A 5 -1.83 -50.91 26.28
N CYS A 6 -2.49 -50.82 27.44
CA CYS A 6 -3.39 -49.70 27.76
C CYS A 6 -2.59 -48.42 28.12
N VAL A 7 -1.48 -48.57 28.85
CA VAL A 7 -0.61 -47.45 29.24
C VAL A 7 0.10 -46.83 28.03
N CYS A 8 0.63 -47.63 27.10
CA CYS A 8 1.24 -47.07 25.88
C CYS A 8 0.25 -46.35 24.96
N PHE A 9 -1.02 -46.77 24.92
CA PHE A 9 -2.05 -46.12 24.10
C PHE A 9 -2.46 -44.75 24.66
N VAL A 10 -2.49 -44.59 25.99
CA VAL A 10 -2.81 -43.31 26.65
C VAL A 10 -1.67 -42.28 26.51
N PHE A 11 -0.40 -42.72 26.52
CA PHE A 11 0.75 -41.83 26.30
C PHE A 11 0.92 -41.37 24.83
N LEU A 12 0.50 -42.20 23.86
CA LEU A 12 0.52 -41.83 22.43
C LEU A 12 -0.60 -40.85 22.04
N VAL A 13 -1.75 -40.89 22.73
CA VAL A 13 -2.88 -39.98 22.46
C VAL A 13 -2.68 -38.60 23.10
N THR A 14 -2.01 -38.54 24.26
CA THR A 14 -1.78 -37.25 24.97
C THR A 14 -0.66 -36.40 24.35
N THR A 15 0.34 -37.00 23.70
CA THR A 15 1.41 -36.26 23.00
C THR A 15 0.95 -35.66 21.66
N ALA A 16 0.02 -36.30 20.94
CA ALA A 16 -0.57 -35.76 19.71
C ALA A 16 -1.52 -34.57 19.96
N ALA A 17 -2.22 -34.56 21.10
CA ALA A 17 -3.17 -33.49 21.44
C ALA A 17 -2.46 -32.17 21.84
N VAL A 18 -1.27 -32.25 22.45
CA VAL A 18 -0.53 -31.05 22.89
C VAL A 18 0.21 -30.37 21.72
N LEU A 19 0.61 -31.13 20.69
CA LEU A 19 1.31 -30.57 19.52
C LEU A 19 0.37 -29.91 18.49
N SER A 20 -0.94 -30.02 18.66
CA SER A 20 -1.95 -29.46 17.74
C SER A 20 -2.46 -28.07 18.17
N LEU A 21 -1.95 -27.51 19.27
CA LEU A 21 -2.43 -26.23 19.86
C LEU A 21 -1.52 -25.02 19.57
N LEU A 22 -0.45 -25.15 18.78
CA LEU A 22 0.52 -24.09 18.52
C LEU A 22 0.45 -23.47 17.11
N ASP A 23 -0.56 -23.79 16.30
CA ASP A 23 -0.72 -23.26 14.93
C ASP A 23 -1.92 -22.29 14.77
N VAL A 24 -2.20 -21.49 15.80
CA VAL A 24 -3.10 -20.31 15.68
C VAL A 24 -2.26 -19.03 15.62
N GLY A 25 -1.22 -19.06 14.80
CA GLY A 25 -0.42 -17.90 14.39
C GLY A 25 -0.86 -17.35 13.03
N GLY A 26 -2.15 -17.49 12.67
CA GLY A 26 -2.70 -16.89 11.46
C GLY A 26 -2.59 -15.36 11.57
N CYS A 27 -1.67 -14.77 10.82
CA CYS A 27 -1.55 -13.32 10.71
C CYS A 27 -2.85 -12.78 10.10
N ALA A 28 -3.79 -12.36 10.95
CA ALA A 28 -4.96 -11.65 10.51
C ALA A 28 -4.47 -10.41 9.76
N LYS A 29 -4.71 -10.36 8.44
CA LYS A 29 -4.53 -9.12 7.67
C LYS A 29 -5.40 -8.07 8.38
N LEU A 30 -4.77 -7.16 9.12
CA LEU A 30 -5.45 -5.99 9.66
C LEU A 30 -5.91 -5.16 8.45
N HIS A 31 -7.11 -5.44 7.97
CA HIS A 31 -7.83 -4.59 7.05
C HIS A 31 -8.17 -3.33 7.84
N LEU A 32 -7.36 -2.28 7.72
CA LEU A 32 -7.77 -0.95 8.17
C LEU A 32 -8.82 -0.45 7.16
N PRO A 33 -10.12 -0.48 7.49
CA PRO A 33 -11.15 0.00 6.59
C PRO A 33 -11.16 1.52 6.75
N GLY A 34 -10.58 2.28 5.82
CA GLY A 34 -10.78 3.73 5.84
C GLY A 34 -9.72 4.63 5.22
N ALA A 35 -8.51 4.14 4.93
CA ALA A 35 -7.50 5.01 4.31
C ALA A 35 -7.85 5.36 2.85
N LEU A 36 -8.47 4.43 2.13
CA LEU A 36 -8.84 4.56 0.71
C LEU A 36 -10.21 5.21 0.47
N SER A 37 -11.11 5.25 1.46
CA SER A 37 -12.45 5.86 1.32
C SER A 37 -12.42 7.39 1.19
N LYS A 38 -11.25 8.01 1.26
CA LYS A 38 -11.03 9.44 1.01
C LYS A 38 -10.62 9.76 -0.43
N LEU A 39 -10.31 8.77 -1.26
CA LEU A 39 -10.00 9.00 -2.67
C LEU A 39 -11.28 9.17 -3.49
N LYS A 40 -11.20 9.96 -4.56
CA LYS A 40 -12.33 10.31 -5.43
C LYS A 40 -11.94 10.16 -6.89
N ALA A 41 -12.93 9.91 -7.74
CA ALA A 41 -12.76 9.98 -9.18
C ALA A 41 -12.15 11.34 -9.60
N CYS A 42 -11.20 11.31 -10.54
CA CYS A 42 -10.48 12.48 -11.03
C CYS A 42 -10.02 12.27 -12.47
N ARG A 43 -9.61 13.37 -13.12
CA ARG A 43 -8.90 13.36 -14.40
C ARG A 43 -7.64 14.21 -14.28
N LEU A 44 -6.56 13.77 -14.92
CA LEU A 44 -5.31 14.50 -15.02
C LEU A 44 -5.11 14.96 -16.47
N ALA A 45 -4.45 16.09 -16.67
CA ALA A 45 -4.14 16.59 -18.01
C ALA A 45 -3.28 15.56 -18.77
N GLY A 46 -3.66 15.25 -20.02
CA GLY A 46 -2.96 14.28 -20.86
C GLY A 46 -3.29 12.80 -20.59
N ILE A 47 -4.29 12.51 -19.76
CA ILE A 47 -4.79 11.15 -19.51
C ILE A 47 -6.29 11.08 -19.79
N ASP A 48 -6.68 10.32 -20.82
CA ASP A 48 -8.05 10.23 -21.34
C ASP A 48 -8.88 9.10 -20.67
N GLU A 49 -8.65 8.86 -19.39
CA GLU A 49 -9.41 7.91 -18.57
C GLU A 49 -9.68 8.48 -17.19
N GLU A 50 -10.67 7.93 -16.50
CA GLU A 50 -10.93 8.29 -15.11
C GLU A 50 -9.95 7.58 -14.18
N LEU A 51 -9.32 8.36 -13.31
CA LEU A 51 -8.42 7.89 -12.28
C LEU A 51 -9.06 8.09 -10.90
N VAL A 52 -8.39 7.60 -9.85
CA VAL A 52 -8.82 7.81 -8.47
C VAL A 52 -7.73 8.59 -7.72
N CYS A 53 -8.02 9.82 -7.32
CA CYS A 53 -7.06 10.72 -6.70
C CYS A 53 -7.47 11.07 -5.27
N GLY A 54 -6.50 11.47 -4.46
CA GLY A 54 -6.79 12.06 -3.17
C GLY A 54 -5.54 12.32 -2.36
N LYS A 55 -5.75 12.47 -1.06
CA LYS A 55 -4.71 12.85 -0.11
C LYS A 55 -4.71 11.93 1.09
N LEU A 56 -3.52 11.51 1.51
CA LEU A 56 -3.29 10.82 2.77
C LEU A 56 -2.62 11.78 3.75
N THR A 57 -3.38 12.29 4.71
CA THR A 57 -2.85 13.17 5.77
C THR A 57 -2.06 12.33 6.78
N VAL A 58 -0.81 12.72 7.00
CA VAL A 58 0.11 12.07 7.95
C VAL A 58 0.76 13.10 8.86
N PHE A 59 1.15 12.68 10.07
CA PHE A 59 1.97 13.53 10.94
C PHE A 59 3.31 13.83 10.28
N GLU A 60 3.80 15.05 10.51
CA GLU A 60 5.11 15.45 10.04
C GLU A 60 6.22 14.67 10.72
N ASN A 61 6.18 14.68 12.05
CA ASN A 61 6.98 13.80 12.90
C ASN A 61 6.14 12.55 13.24
N ARG A 62 6.54 11.41 12.68
CA ARG A 62 5.82 10.13 12.87
C ARG A 62 5.99 9.52 14.25
N GLU A 63 7.10 9.81 14.93
CA GLU A 63 7.37 9.28 16.27
C GLU A 63 6.45 9.93 17.29
N MET A 64 6.28 11.26 17.19
CA MET A 64 5.46 12.04 18.12
C MET A 64 3.96 11.78 17.95
N ARG A 65 3.49 11.47 16.74
CA ARG A 65 2.06 11.30 16.41
C ARG A 65 1.17 12.46 16.87
N THR A 66 1.74 13.66 16.92
CA THR A 66 1.09 14.92 17.27
C THR A 66 1.75 16.07 16.50
N GLY A 67 1.14 17.25 16.53
CA GLY A 67 1.64 18.46 15.88
C GLY A 67 1.30 18.56 14.38
N ARG A 68 2.19 19.20 13.60
CA ARG A 68 1.94 19.52 12.19
C ARG A 68 1.72 18.24 11.37
N THR A 69 0.78 18.30 10.43
CA THR A 69 0.52 17.25 9.45
C THR A 69 0.90 17.72 8.05
N ILE A 70 1.10 16.75 7.14
CA ILE A 70 1.23 17.00 5.71
C ILE A 70 0.29 16.06 4.96
N ASP A 71 -0.17 16.50 3.79
CA ASP A 71 -0.92 15.66 2.86
C ASP A 71 0.02 15.00 1.88
N LEU A 72 -0.04 13.68 1.76
CA LEU A 72 0.58 12.97 0.65
C LEU A 72 -0.38 12.91 -0.53
N ASN A 73 0.03 13.42 -1.68
CA ASN A 73 -0.73 13.36 -2.93
C ASN A 73 -0.67 11.94 -3.52
N VAL A 74 -1.84 11.37 -3.79
CA VAL A 74 -2.00 9.99 -4.27
C VAL A 74 -2.82 10.00 -5.55
N VAL A 75 -2.34 9.27 -6.55
CA VAL A 75 -3.06 8.95 -7.79
C VAL A 75 -3.08 7.44 -7.95
N VAL A 76 -4.25 6.87 -8.14
CA VAL A 76 -4.47 5.46 -8.39
C VAL A 76 -4.99 5.30 -9.81
N LEU A 77 -4.30 4.49 -10.60
CA LEU A 77 -4.74 4.03 -11.89
C LEU A 77 -5.37 2.65 -11.71
N PRO A 78 -6.69 2.50 -11.85
CA PRO A 78 -7.35 1.22 -11.60
C PRO A 78 -6.87 0.14 -12.56
N ALA A 79 -6.83 -1.11 -12.08
CA ALA A 79 -6.63 -2.29 -12.90
C ALA A 79 -7.70 -2.37 -14.01
N PHE A 80 -7.39 -2.98 -15.15
CA PHE A 80 -8.41 -3.22 -16.18
C PHE A 80 -9.35 -4.36 -15.80
N ASP A 81 -8.82 -5.45 -15.23
CA ASP A 81 -9.63 -6.52 -14.67
C ASP A 81 -10.00 -6.23 -13.21
N GLN A 82 -11.19 -5.67 -13.01
CA GLN A 82 -11.74 -5.39 -11.68
C GLN A 82 -12.27 -6.65 -10.97
N LYS A 83 -12.48 -7.77 -11.68
CA LYS A 83 -13.03 -9.01 -11.11
C LYS A 83 -11.95 -9.90 -10.52
N GLN A 84 -10.75 -9.89 -11.11
CA GLN A 84 -9.60 -10.71 -10.70
C GLN A 84 -8.38 -9.84 -10.35
N LYS A 85 -8.58 -8.85 -9.47
CA LYS A 85 -7.50 -7.98 -9.00
C LYS A 85 -6.43 -8.75 -8.22
N ALA A 86 -5.18 -8.47 -8.55
CA ALA A 86 -4.00 -8.82 -7.78
C ALA A 86 -3.57 -7.64 -6.89
N GLU A 87 -2.54 -7.84 -6.06
CA GLU A 87 -2.02 -6.80 -5.16
C GLU A 87 -1.60 -5.53 -5.92
N PRO A 88 -1.82 -4.33 -5.37
CA PRO A 88 -1.44 -3.09 -6.05
C PRO A 88 0.07 -2.98 -6.23
N LEU A 89 0.48 -2.33 -7.32
CA LEU A 89 1.85 -1.92 -7.56
C LEU A 89 2.03 -0.47 -7.12
N PHE A 90 3.00 -0.22 -6.25
CA PHE A 90 3.33 1.14 -5.82
C PHE A 90 4.48 1.68 -6.66
N ASP A 91 4.21 2.76 -7.40
CA ASP A 91 5.26 3.54 -8.03
C ASP A 91 5.85 4.50 -7.01
N LEU A 92 7.18 4.52 -6.93
CA LEU A 92 7.94 5.49 -6.17
C LEU A 92 8.95 6.11 -7.12
N ALA A 93 8.86 7.42 -7.32
CA ALA A 93 9.80 8.12 -8.18
C ALA A 93 11.23 7.96 -7.65
N GLY A 94 12.15 7.69 -8.57
CA GLY A 94 13.58 7.69 -8.31
C GLY A 94 14.17 9.09 -8.16
N GLY A 95 15.48 9.17 -7.90
CA GLY A 95 16.15 10.40 -7.47
C GLY A 95 15.55 10.95 -6.16
N PRO A 96 16.04 12.09 -5.65
CA PRO A 96 15.29 12.87 -4.68
C PRO A 96 14.49 13.98 -5.38
N GLY A 97 13.30 14.29 -4.84
CA GLY A 97 12.51 15.47 -5.25
C GLY A 97 11.50 15.27 -6.38
N ALA A 98 11.53 14.13 -7.07
CA ALA A 98 10.58 13.81 -8.14
C ALA A 98 9.19 13.44 -7.59
N ALA A 99 8.14 13.81 -8.34
CA ALA A 99 6.76 13.47 -8.02
C ALA A 99 6.39 12.14 -8.69
N SER A 100 6.07 11.10 -7.92
CA SER A 100 5.63 9.82 -8.48
C SER A 100 4.34 9.98 -9.29
N THR A 101 3.47 10.91 -8.92
CA THR A 101 2.22 11.14 -9.65
C THR A 101 2.42 11.67 -11.07
N GLU A 102 3.61 12.15 -11.43
CA GLU A 102 3.98 12.47 -12.82
C GLU A 102 4.13 11.19 -13.69
N ALA A 103 4.43 10.04 -13.08
CA ALA A 103 4.49 8.75 -13.77
C ALA A 103 3.11 8.19 -14.17
N ALA A 104 2.01 8.82 -13.74
CA ALA A 104 0.66 8.37 -14.10
C ALA A 104 0.47 8.32 -15.64
N ALA A 105 1.04 9.25 -16.39
CA ALA A 105 0.96 9.25 -17.84
C ALA A 105 1.64 8.01 -18.48
N PHE A 106 2.74 7.54 -17.90
CA PHE A 106 3.39 6.31 -18.33
C PHE A 106 2.45 5.10 -18.14
N TYR A 107 1.83 4.96 -16.96
CA TYR A 107 0.94 3.84 -16.66
C TYR A 107 -0.44 3.92 -17.35
N ALA A 108 -0.86 5.11 -17.80
CA ALA A 108 -2.01 5.27 -18.68
C ALA A 108 -1.69 4.90 -20.14
N GLY A 109 -0.44 5.07 -20.58
CA GLY A 109 0.01 4.83 -21.96
C GLY A 109 0.99 3.66 -22.10
N PRO A 110 2.30 3.91 -22.32
CA PRO A 110 3.28 2.86 -22.63
C PRO A 110 3.37 1.72 -21.59
N GLY A 111 3.14 2.04 -20.32
CA GLY A 111 3.15 1.13 -19.18
C GLY A 111 1.83 0.43 -18.87
N LYS A 112 0.79 0.54 -19.72
CA LYS A 112 -0.55 -0.02 -19.44
C LYS A 112 -0.55 -1.52 -19.09
N ALA A 113 0.44 -2.29 -19.56
CA ALA A 113 0.55 -3.72 -19.28
C ALA A 113 0.63 -4.03 -17.77
N TYR A 114 1.23 -3.15 -16.97
CA TYR A 114 1.29 -3.30 -15.51
C TYR A 114 -0.11 -3.28 -14.86
N ARG A 115 -1.08 -2.62 -15.50
CA ARG A 115 -2.45 -2.48 -15.00
C ARG A 115 -3.39 -3.60 -15.40
N ARG A 116 -2.91 -4.68 -16.04
CA ARG A 116 -3.79 -5.79 -16.45
C ARG A 116 -4.62 -6.30 -15.28
N ARG A 117 -4.00 -6.51 -14.12
CA ARG A 117 -4.65 -6.97 -12.88
C ARG A 117 -4.25 -6.19 -11.63
N HIS A 118 -3.39 -5.19 -11.75
CA HIS A 118 -2.90 -4.42 -10.62
C HIS A 118 -3.44 -3.00 -10.70
N ASP A 119 -3.96 -2.49 -9.59
CA ASP A 119 -4.02 -1.04 -9.44
C ASP A 119 -2.59 -0.52 -9.37
N VAL A 120 -2.27 0.54 -10.10
CA VAL A 120 -0.99 1.24 -9.93
C VAL A 120 -1.23 2.45 -9.05
N VAL A 121 -0.50 2.52 -7.94
CA VAL A 121 -0.62 3.58 -6.94
C VAL A 121 0.64 4.44 -7.00
N CYS A 122 0.51 5.65 -7.51
CA CYS A 122 1.55 6.67 -7.51
C CYS A 122 1.39 7.53 -6.25
N VAL A 123 2.45 7.63 -5.45
CA VAL A 123 2.45 8.44 -4.23
C VAL A 123 3.61 9.42 -4.28
N ASP A 124 3.29 10.71 -4.31
CA ASP A 124 4.31 11.75 -4.14
C ASP A 124 4.91 11.60 -2.73
N GLN A 125 6.19 11.27 -2.67
CA GLN A 125 6.92 11.14 -1.41
C GLN A 125 6.93 12.48 -0.65
N ARG A 126 7.12 12.43 0.66
CA ARG A 126 7.17 13.63 1.52
C ARG A 126 8.24 14.58 0.98
N GLY A 127 7.91 15.86 0.80
CA GLY A 127 8.88 16.82 0.27
C GLY A 127 8.96 16.87 -1.25
N THR A 128 8.14 16.10 -1.99
CA THR A 128 8.13 16.10 -3.46
C THR A 128 6.74 16.44 -4.03
N GLY A 129 6.68 16.74 -5.33
CA GLY A 129 5.42 16.93 -6.06
C GLY A 129 4.42 17.85 -5.36
N LYS A 130 3.21 17.34 -5.11
CA LYS A 130 2.17 18.06 -4.34
C LYS A 130 2.13 17.66 -2.86
N SER A 131 3.11 16.87 -2.39
CA SER A 131 3.27 16.38 -1.01
C SER A 131 4.20 17.27 -0.18
N ASN A 132 3.84 18.54 -0.01
CA ASN A 132 4.63 19.53 0.74
C ASN A 132 6.06 19.70 0.19
N ARG A 133 6.17 20.02 -1.11
CA ARG A 133 7.46 20.10 -1.83
C ARG A 133 8.48 20.99 -1.13
N LEU A 134 9.69 20.47 -0.95
CA LEU A 134 10.83 21.27 -0.51
C LEU A 134 11.38 22.07 -1.69
N ALA A 135 11.41 23.39 -1.55
CA ALA A 135 11.98 24.30 -2.54
C ALA A 135 13.02 25.18 -1.87
N ILE A 136 14.18 25.31 -2.51
CA ILE A 136 15.14 26.35 -2.15
C ILE A 136 14.73 27.59 -2.95
N PRO A 137 14.42 28.72 -2.30
CA PRO A 137 14.19 29.98 -3.02
C PRO A 137 15.42 30.26 -3.88
N ARG A 138 15.24 30.28 -5.21
CA ARG A 138 16.26 30.78 -6.11
C ARG A 138 15.88 32.20 -6.45
N GLU A 139 16.49 33.15 -5.76
CA GLU A 139 16.66 34.46 -6.34
C GLU A 139 17.46 34.26 -7.64
N LYS A 140 16.92 34.70 -8.77
CA LYS A 140 17.72 34.75 -9.99
C LYS A 140 18.81 35.78 -9.72
N THR A 141 20.06 35.34 -9.60
CA THR A 141 21.19 36.27 -9.72
C THR A 141 21.01 37.03 -11.04
N PRO A 142 21.04 38.38 -11.02
CA PRO A 142 20.87 39.21 -12.21
C PRO A 142 21.80 38.81 -13.36
#